data_AF-N6X4A6-F1
#
_entry.id   AF-N6X4A6-F1
#
_cell.length_a   1.000
_cell.length_b   1.000
_cell.length_c   1.000
_cell.angle_alpha   90.00
_cell.angle_beta   90.00
_cell.angle_gamma   90.00
#
_symmetry.space_group_name_H-M   'P 1'
#
loop_
_entity.id
_entity.type
_entity.pdbx_description
1 polymer ?
#
loop_
_entity_poly.entity_id
_entity_poly.type
_entity_poly.pdbx_seq_one_letter_code
_entity_poly.pdbx_strand_id
1 'polypeptide(L)'
;MRQAERALFDLRRGLSILVRDHARAFVVCAVEGLDDAAAGEMQMLAGSPARLVLSDHRLAAIGRAGAAQAVSVGLSPLPDAAGLHALAWQRGASLPADAELRDGGPVERAALRLLGRA
;
A
#
# COMPACT_ATOMS: atom_id res chain seq x y z
N MET A 1 -0.96 23.15 -4.57
CA MET A 1 -0.67 22.01 -5.46
C MET A 1 0.74 21.40 -5.30
N ARG A 2 1.76 22.16 -4.87
CA ARG A 2 3.14 21.67 -4.73
C ARG A 2 3.34 20.41 -3.86
N GLN A 3 2.56 20.21 -2.80
CA GLN A 3 2.76 19.08 -1.88
C GLN A 3 2.34 17.73 -2.48
N ALA A 4 1.22 17.67 -3.21
CA ALA A 4 0.79 16.43 -3.86
C ALA A 4 1.73 16.02 -5.01
N GLU A 5 2.20 17.00 -5.79
CA GLU A 5 3.20 16.79 -6.85
C GLU A 5 4.53 16.30 -6.27
N ARG A 6 4.97 16.93 -5.17
CA ARG A 6 6.18 16.50 -4.47
C ARG A 6 6.04 15.09 -3.90
N ALA A 7 4.91 14.76 -3.29
CA ALA A 7 4.63 13.42 -2.78
C ALA A 7 4.66 12.36 -3.89
N LEU A 8 4.07 12.65 -5.05
CA LEU A 8 4.15 11.78 -6.23
C LEU A 8 5.60 11.60 -6.70
N PHE A 9 6.37 12.69 -6.79
CA PHE A 9 7.78 12.63 -7.17
C PHE A 9 8.60 11.78 -6.18
N ASP A 10 8.37 11.96 -4.88
CA ASP A 10 9.05 11.21 -3.82
C ASP A 10 8.71 9.72 -3.86
N LEU A 11 7.43 9.36 -4.01
CA LEU A 11 7.01 7.97 -4.15
C LEU A 11 7.64 7.28 -5.38
N ARG A 12 7.70 7.95 -6.53
CA ARG A 12 8.26 7.38 -7.77
C ARG A 12 9.75 7.10 -7.73
N ARG A 13 10.48 7.75 -6.81
CA ARG A 13 11.91 7.51 -6.59
C ARG A 13 12.19 6.62 -5.37
N GLY A 14 11.16 5.93 -4.87
CA GLY A 14 11.27 4.98 -3.77
C GLY A 14 11.28 5.60 -2.37
N LEU A 15 10.94 6.89 -2.21
CA LEU A 15 10.84 7.50 -0.90
C LEU A 15 9.44 7.36 -0.30
N SER A 16 9.40 7.08 1.00
CA SER A 16 8.18 7.13 1.79
C SER A 16 7.72 8.56 2.02
N ILE A 17 6.40 8.74 2.09
CA ILE A 17 5.76 10.03 2.36
C ILE A 17 4.92 9.93 3.64
N LEU A 18 4.71 11.08 4.29
CA LEU A 18 3.77 11.22 5.38
C LEU A 18 2.45 11.78 4.84
N VAL A 19 1.36 11.03 4.98
CA VAL A 19 0.01 11.51 4.70
C VAL A 19 -0.71 11.73 6.02
N ARG A 20 -1.34 12.89 6.18
CA ARG A 20 -2.11 13.22 7.37
C ARG A 20 -3.58 13.39 7.00
N ASP A 21 -4.45 12.82 7.81
CA ASP A 21 -5.83 13.27 7.90
C ASP A 21 -6.00 14.15 9.16
N HIS A 22 -7.24 14.52 9.49
CA HIS A 22 -7.51 15.40 10.62
C HIS A 22 -7.17 14.79 12.00
N ALA A 23 -7.00 13.47 12.10
CA ALA A 23 -6.85 12.75 13.37
C ALA A 23 -5.58 11.88 13.43
N ARG A 24 -5.02 11.49 12.28
CA ARG A 24 -3.98 10.47 12.16
C ARG A 24 -2.94 10.84 11.10
N ALA A 25 -1.77 10.24 11.25
CA ALA A 25 -0.70 10.31 10.27
C ALA A 25 -0.34 8.89 9.81
N PHE A 26 0.00 8.76 8.53
CA PHE A 26 0.27 7.50 7.87
C PHE A 26 1.59 7.62 7.13
N VAL A 27 2.45 6.63 7.30
CA VAL A 27 3.62 6.45 6.43
C VAL A 27 3.16 5.64 5.23
N VAL A 28 3.38 6.19 4.03
CA VAL A 28 3.00 5.57 2.77
C VAL A 28 4.24 5.39 1.92
N CYS A 29 4.36 4.23 1.31
CA CYS A 29 5.47 3.79 0.49
C CYS A 29 4.92 3.15 -0.78
N ALA A 30 5.62 3.35 -1.89
CA ALA A 30 5.33 2.63 -3.12
C ALA A 30 5.91 1.22 -2.98
N VAL A 31 5.11 0.20 -3.29
CA VAL A 31 5.60 -1.19 -3.26
C VAL A 31 6.74 -1.32 -4.28
N GLU A 32 6.64 -0.65 -5.43
CA GLU A 32 7.64 -0.48 -6.50
C GLU A 32 9.09 -0.30 -6.03
N GLY A 33 9.29 0.50 -4.97
CA GLY A 33 10.62 0.84 -4.47
C GLY A 33 10.94 0.22 -3.11
N LEU A 34 10.14 -0.74 -2.65
CA LEU A 34 10.30 -1.31 -1.32
C LEU A 34 11.42 -2.35 -1.27
N ASP A 35 12.24 -2.25 -0.22
CA ASP A 35 13.14 -3.30 0.25
C ASP A 35 12.75 -3.76 1.67
N ASP A 36 13.34 -4.88 2.11
CA ASP A 36 12.98 -5.52 3.38
C ASP A 36 13.27 -4.63 4.60
N ALA A 37 14.36 -3.87 4.54
CA ALA A 37 14.75 -2.96 5.61
C ALA A 37 13.72 -1.84 5.77
N ALA A 38 13.32 -1.22 4.66
CA ALA A 38 12.31 -0.17 4.64
C ALA A 38 10.97 -0.67 5.22
N ALA A 39 10.54 -1.89 4.90
CA ALA A 39 9.30 -2.46 5.43
C ALA A 39 9.31 -2.56 6.97
N GLY A 40 10.43 -2.99 7.55
CA GLY A 40 10.62 -3.04 9.00
C GLY A 40 10.68 -1.64 9.64
N GLU A 41 11.48 -0.75 9.08
CA GLU A 41 11.64 0.64 9.56
C GLU A 41 10.31 1.40 9.57
N MET A 42 9.48 1.21 8.55
CA MET A 42 8.17 1.86 8.48
C MET A 42 7.21 1.37 9.56
N GLN A 43 7.20 0.06 9.86
CA GLN A 43 6.37 -0.47 10.94
C GLN A 43 6.83 0.06 12.30
N MET A 44 8.15 0.14 12.51
CA MET A 44 8.71 0.75 13.73
C MET A 44 8.33 2.23 13.83
N LEU A 45 8.43 3.00 12.74
CA LEU A 45 8.08 4.42 12.73
C LEU A 45 6.58 4.66 12.93
N ALA A 46 5.72 3.82 12.33
CA ALA A 46 4.28 3.94 12.44
C ALA A 46 3.74 3.46 13.80
N GLY A 47 4.48 2.61 14.52
CA GLY A 47 4.03 2.00 15.77
C GLY A 47 2.83 1.06 15.59
N SER A 48 2.59 0.59 14.36
CA SER A 48 1.46 -0.28 14.01
C SER A 48 1.83 -1.22 12.86
N PRO A 49 1.18 -2.40 12.75
CA PRO A 49 1.41 -3.31 11.62
C PRO A 49 1.17 -2.64 10.27
N ALA A 50 2.05 -2.92 9.30
CA ALA A 50 1.88 -2.44 7.94
C ALA A 50 0.69 -3.15 7.27
N ARG A 51 0.05 -2.46 6.33
CA ARG A 51 -1.04 -3.02 5.53
C ARG A 51 -0.78 -2.73 4.06
N LEU A 52 -0.97 -3.74 3.22
CA LEU A 52 -0.86 -3.61 1.77
C LEU A 52 -2.14 -2.98 1.23
N VAL A 53 -2.02 -1.90 0.47
CA VAL A 53 -3.17 -1.23 -0.15
C VAL A 53 -3.24 -1.63 -1.61
N LEU A 54 -4.33 -2.29 -2.00
CA LEU A 54 -4.57 -2.73 -3.38
C LEU A 54 -5.75 -1.98 -3.99
N SER A 55 -5.67 -1.72 -5.29
CA SER A 55 -6.84 -1.28 -6.07
C SER A 55 -7.81 -2.43 -6.26
N ASP A 56 -9.08 -2.11 -6.52
CA ASP A 56 -10.10 -3.11 -6.87
C ASP A 56 -9.67 -3.98 -8.07
N HIS A 57 -9.14 -3.33 -9.12
CA HIS A 57 -8.61 -4.02 -10.28
C HIS A 57 -7.54 -5.04 -9.92
N ARG A 58 -6.63 -4.68 -9.01
CA ARG A 58 -5.56 -5.59 -8.61
C ARG A 58 -6.08 -6.73 -7.74
N LEU A 59 -7.01 -6.45 -6.84
CA LEU A 59 -7.67 -7.46 -6.02
C LEU A 59 -8.40 -8.50 -6.89
N ALA A 60 -9.08 -8.06 -7.94
CA ALA A 60 -9.73 -8.94 -8.91
C ALA A 60 -8.72 -9.84 -9.65
N ALA A 61 -7.55 -9.31 -10.01
CA ALA A 61 -6.49 -10.08 -10.67
C ALA A 61 -5.85 -11.18 -9.80
N ILE A 62 -6.06 -11.14 -8.47
CA ILE A 62 -5.66 -12.19 -7.53
C ILE A 62 -6.85 -13.03 -7.04
N GLY A 63 -7.98 -12.99 -7.77
CA GLY A 63 -9.14 -13.84 -7.54
C GLY A 63 -10.09 -13.39 -6.43
N ARG A 64 -10.00 -12.13 -6.00
CA ARG A 64 -10.86 -11.54 -4.96
C ARG A 64 -11.65 -10.38 -5.55
N ALA A 65 -12.98 -10.42 -5.50
CA ALA A 65 -13.79 -9.28 -5.93
C ALA A 65 -13.91 -8.26 -4.77
N GLY A 66 -13.55 -7.01 -5.02
CA GLY A 66 -13.85 -5.88 -4.14
C GLY A 66 -15.03 -5.07 -4.65
N ALA A 67 -15.66 -4.29 -3.77
CA ALA A 67 -16.61 -3.24 -4.15
C ALA A 67 -16.03 -1.82 -3.94
N ALA A 68 -14.89 -1.72 -3.25
CA ALA A 68 -14.27 -0.46 -2.84
C ALA A 68 -13.11 -0.07 -3.77
N GLN A 69 -12.95 1.24 -4.02
CA GLN A 69 -11.87 1.79 -4.87
C GLN A 69 -10.45 1.47 -4.35
N ALA A 70 -10.33 1.18 -3.06
CA ALA A 70 -9.10 0.77 -2.40
C ALA A 70 -9.47 -0.28 -1.36
N VAL A 71 -8.63 -1.30 -1.19
CA VAL A 71 -8.76 -2.32 -0.15
C VAL A 71 -7.46 -2.41 0.63
N SER A 72 -7.55 -2.37 1.95
CA SER A 72 -6.41 -2.48 2.86
C SER A 72 -6.32 -3.90 3.38
N VAL A 73 -5.26 -4.60 3.01
CA VAL A 73 -4.99 -5.99 3.34
C VAL A 73 -4.01 -6.05 4.51
N GLY A 74 -4.44 -6.61 5.63
CA GLY A 74 -3.58 -6.94 6.77
C GLY A 74 -2.92 -8.29 6.53
N LEU A 75 -1.61 -8.34 6.67
CA LEU A 75 -0.79 -9.54 6.49
C LEU A 75 0.02 -9.75 7.78
N SER A 76 -0.06 -10.93 8.38
CA SER A 76 0.68 -11.28 9.60
C SER A 76 1.22 -12.71 9.49
N PRO A 77 2.54 -12.91 9.40
CA PRO A 77 3.59 -11.88 9.33
C PRO A 77 3.50 -11.05 8.04
N LEU A 78 4.11 -9.86 8.05
CA LEU A 78 4.30 -9.10 6.81
C LEU A 78 5.28 -9.87 5.91
N PRO A 79 4.94 -10.12 4.63
CA PRO A 79 5.88 -10.73 3.69
C PRO A 79 7.12 -9.83 3.48
N ASP A 80 8.19 -10.45 2.98
CA ASP A 80 9.33 -9.71 2.45
C ASP A 80 8.92 -8.86 1.23
N ALA A 81 9.81 -7.98 0.78
CA ALA A 81 9.59 -7.11 -0.36
C ALA A 81 9.21 -7.94 -1.60
N ALA A 82 9.90 -9.06 -1.86
CA ALA A 82 9.60 -9.94 -2.99
C ALA A 82 8.16 -10.49 -2.94
N GLY A 83 7.68 -10.90 -1.77
CA GLY A 83 6.30 -11.33 -1.55
C GLY A 83 5.30 -10.19 -1.74
N LEU A 84 5.60 -8.99 -1.23
CA LEU A 84 4.75 -7.81 -1.44
C LEU A 84 4.68 -7.41 -2.92
N HIS A 85 5.81 -7.47 -3.64
CA HIS A 85 5.89 -7.25 -5.09
C HIS A 85 5.05 -8.27 -5.87
N ALA A 86 5.12 -9.55 -5.50
CA ALA A 86 4.32 -10.60 -6.12
C ALA A 86 2.82 -10.34 -5.94
N LEU A 87 2.39 -9.98 -4.73
CA LEU A 87 1.00 -9.60 -4.46
C LEU A 87 0.58 -8.35 -5.24
N ALA A 88 1.46 -7.37 -5.41
CA ALA A 88 1.19 -6.12 -6.10
C ALA A 88 1.05 -6.24 -7.63
N TRP A 89 1.81 -7.11 -8.32
CA TRP A 89 1.76 -7.19 -9.80
C TRP A 89 1.61 -8.58 -10.41
N GLN A 90 2.05 -9.65 -9.76
CA GLN A 90 2.10 -10.97 -10.40
C GLN A 90 0.70 -11.57 -10.59
N ARG A 91 0.28 -11.82 -11.83
CA ARG A 91 -1.00 -12.52 -12.08
C ARG A 91 -0.98 -13.92 -11.45
N GLY A 92 -2.10 -14.32 -10.85
CA GLY A 92 -2.19 -15.61 -10.18
C GLY A 92 -1.52 -15.68 -8.81
N ALA A 93 -0.93 -14.57 -8.32
CA ALA A 93 -0.62 -14.45 -6.90
C ALA A 93 -1.93 -14.62 -6.10
N SER A 94 -1.83 -15.20 -4.90
CA SER A 94 -2.97 -15.38 -4.01
C SER A 94 -2.67 -14.75 -2.66
N LEU A 95 -3.67 -14.12 -2.06
CA LEU A 95 -3.55 -13.66 -0.69
C LEU A 95 -3.45 -14.87 0.26
N PRO A 96 -2.67 -14.77 1.35
CA PRO A 96 -2.74 -15.71 2.45
C PRO A 96 -4.18 -15.91 2.93
N ALA A 97 -4.50 -17.11 3.41
CA ALA A 97 -5.87 -17.46 3.82
C ALA A 97 -6.37 -16.61 5.01
N ASP A 98 -5.45 -16.18 5.86
CA ASP A 98 -5.64 -15.35 7.05
C ASP A 98 -5.51 -13.85 6.78
N ALA A 99 -5.38 -13.43 5.51
CA ALA A 99 -5.32 -12.03 5.16
C ALA A 99 -6.62 -11.29 5.53
N GLU A 100 -6.48 -10.21 6.30
CA GLU A 100 -7.62 -9.39 6.71
C GLU A 100 -7.93 -8.31 5.68
N LEU A 101 -9.10 -8.37 5.05
CA LEU A 101 -9.54 -7.33 4.10
C LEU A 101 -10.44 -6.32 4.80
N ARG A 102 -10.17 -5.03 4.57
CA ARG A 102 -11.06 -3.93 4.93
C ARG A 102 -11.13 -2.91 3.79
N ASP A 103 -12.24 -2.23 3.67
CA ASP A 103 -12.37 -1.11 2.74
C ASP A 103 -11.35 -0.01 3.07
N GLY A 104 -10.66 0.48 2.05
CA GLY A 104 -9.67 1.54 2.17
C GLY A 104 -10.34 2.89 2.42
N GLY A 105 -9.79 3.64 3.37
CA GLY A 105 -10.23 4.99 3.72
C GLY A 105 -9.75 6.07 2.75
N PRO A 106 -9.92 7.35 3.10
CA PRO A 106 -9.48 8.47 2.28
C PRO A 106 -7.99 8.45 1.96
N VAL A 107 -7.13 8.04 2.92
CA VAL A 107 -5.68 8.00 2.75
C VAL A 107 -5.25 6.89 1.80
N GLU A 108 -5.79 5.69 1.94
CA GLU A 108 -5.52 4.57 1.03
C GLU A 108 -5.95 4.91 -0.41
N ARG A 109 -7.13 5.53 -0.59
CA ARG A 109 -7.58 6.00 -1.91
C ARG A 109 -6.70 7.11 -2.46
N ALA A 110 -6.23 8.03 -1.61
CA ALA A 110 -5.32 9.10 -2.05
C ALA A 110 -3.96 8.55 -2.48
N ALA A 111 -3.40 7.59 -1.73
CA ALA A 111 -2.16 6.91 -2.08
C ALA A 111 -2.25 6.20 -3.44
N LEU A 112 -3.30 5.43 -3.69
CA LEU A 112 -3.52 4.79 -4.99
C LEU A 112 -3.70 5.81 -6.11
N ARG A 113 -4.41 6.93 -5.87
CA ARG A 113 -4.59 7.99 -6.89
C ARG A 113 -3.30 8.74 -7.21
N LEU A 114 -2.40 8.90 -6.23
CA LEU A 114 -1.08 9.47 -6.49
C LEU A 114 -0.31 8.56 -7.45
N LEU A 115 -0.26 7.26 -7.18
CA LEU A 115 0.48 6.29 -8.00
C LEU A 115 -0.17 6.00 -9.37
N GLY A 116 -1.51 5.99 -9.44
CA GLY A 116 -2.26 5.62 -10.65
C GLY A 116 -2.43 6.71 -11.72
N ARG A 117 -1.97 7.94 -11.47
CA ARG A 117 -2.05 9.08 -12.42
C ARG A 117 -0.73 9.33 -13.18
N ALA A 118 -0.01 8.27 -13.51
CA ALA A 118 1.17 8.34 -14.38
C ALA A 118 0.78 8.29 -15.85
#